data_AF-A0A937WC09-F1
#
_entry.id   AF-A0A937WC09-F1
#
_cell.length_a   1.000
_cell.length_b   1.000
_cell.length_c   1.000
_cell.angle_alpha   90.00
_cell.angle_beta   90.00
_cell.angle_gamma   90.00
#
_symmetry.space_group_name_H-M   'P 1'
#
loop_
_entity.id
_entity.type
_entity.pdbx_description
1 polymer ?
#
loop_
_entity_poly.entity_id
_entity_poly.type
_entity_poly.pdbx_seq_one_letter_code
_entity_poly.pdbx_strand_id
1 'polypeptide(L)'
;MLIKNIFRPVIQNATLVLLGVVLMGLSSVLARGDDLLTYYYAQLPQTSWPTIHRDSCNSNYVPFAGPDSLEIKWTALDGARLLTAATVGPEGYVYHTTGTGGDMRYHLYALNPDSGGTVWKSNLLDSRAVYSAVVVDRDGDIYVSDSEELFAFHSNGALKWRISISDNVYTTAITTDGYLIAITENGEVMAVNRDNGSLAANILYLDPPPEGRVINTPAIHPVTNRIYMVTGDAGVTGRFYGIDFEQGSLSIAFEMEMGQHSATSPTISYDGSHIYVADRENSLYAFNENGSLAWTYPLSGRCLGSPSIGPTGEIYFLDGDNITAIRDLGPSTEFLWNTQDEFAALAAQLPDYGYPRVARANSVVTIATNYVYFAVSCGYLFTYKRVEYFIPHRTLVCTVDPYTGTIIGQPVEVRDVCECAPTVTLDGDIYIPHGSVSSSIAYRLNKVLPPALRIPKPLGGITALQSLSSLALAENRIKAGKKKGQEALSFMGTGNIDDAITSIDREVEELEATHSAIKKSVEDGEIDSKTADQAQGDIDDALFLSSDAKKFLSAGNMKDADKSVKNADKKLEKVLKDLGKAK
;
A
#
# COMPACT_ATOMS: atom_id res chain seq x y z
N MET A 1 -5.81 -72.39 -3.96
CA MET A 1 -6.19 -72.17 -2.53
C MET A 1 -5.02 -71.44 -1.88
N LEU A 2 -5.25 -70.21 -1.41
CA LEU A 2 -4.31 -69.29 -0.73
C LEU A 2 -2.92 -69.19 -1.41
N ILE A 3 -2.66 -68.28 -2.35
CA ILE A 3 -2.23 -66.89 -2.12
C ILE A 3 -2.37 -66.19 -3.49
N LYS A 4 -3.52 -65.56 -3.76
CA LYS A 4 -3.72 -64.79 -5.01
C LYS A 4 -4.68 -63.60 -4.90
N ASN A 5 -5.10 -63.21 -3.68
CA ASN A 5 -6.19 -62.22 -3.48
C ASN A 5 -5.90 -61.08 -2.50
N ILE A 6 -4.65 -60.65 -2.27
CA ILE A 6 -4.38 -59.57 -1.29
C ILE A 6 -3.63 -58.34 -1.86
N PHE A 7 -3.08 -58.38 -3.08
CA PHE A 7 -2.34 -57.22 -3.63
C PHE A 7 -2.87 -56.74 -4.98
N ARG A 8 -4.16 -56.38 -5.04
CA ARG A 8 -4.74 -55.77 -6.26
C ARG A 8 -5.81 -54.67 -6.12
N PRO A 9 -6.11 -54.08 -4.95
CA PRO A 9 -6.92 -52.85 -4.93
C PRO A 9 -6.17 -51.56 -4.51
N VAL A 10 -4.87 -51.58 -4.23
CA VAL A 10 -4.16 -50.39 -3.70
C VAL A 10 -3.58 -49.47 -4.79
N ILE A 11 -3.39 -49.95 -6.03
CA ILE A 11 -2.74 -49.16 -7.10
C ILE A 11 -3.74 -48.51 -8.07
N GLN A 12 -5.03 -48.89 -8.05
CA GLN A 12 -6.05 -48.25 -8.89
C GLN A 12 -6.79 -47.10 -8.19
N ASN A 13 -6.78 -47.03 -6.86
CA ASN A 13 -7.38 -45.90 -6.12
C ASN A 13 -6.42 -44.72 -5.93
N ALA A 14 -5.09 -44.93 -5.98
CA ALA A 14 -4.12 -43.84 -5.87
C ALA A 14 -4.11 -42.93 -7.12
N THR A 15 -4.33 -43.49 -8.32
CA THR A 15 -4.33 -42.72 -9.58
C THR A 15 -5.63 -41.95 -9.80
N LEU A 16 -6.76 -42.42 -9.26
CA LEU A 16 -8.06 -41.72 -9.31
C LEU A 16 -8.19 -40.64 -8.22
N VAL A 17 -7.56 -40.81 -7.05
CA VAL A 17 -7.49 -39.76 -6.03
C VAL A 17 -6.48 -38.67 -6.42
N LEU A 18 -5.35 -39.01 -7.06
CA LEU A 18 -4.46 -37.99 -7.64
C LEU A 18 -5.11 -37.23 -8.80
N LEU A 19 -5.87 -37.88 -9.69
CA LEU A 19 -6.61 -37.14 -10.74
C LEU A 19 -7.74 -36.28 -10.14
N GLY A 20 -8.41 -36.74 -9.08
CA GLY A 20 -9.47 -35.98 -8.40
C GLY A 20 -8.95 -34.76 -7.62
N VAL A 21 -7.77 -34.87 -6.99
CA VAL A 21 -7.12 -33.74 -6.28
C VAL A 21 -6.46 -32.76 -7.26
N VAL A 22 -5.93 -33.25 -8.38
CA VAL A 22 -5.41 -32.38 -9.46
C VAL A 22 -6.55 -31.69 -10.22
N LEU A 23 -7.70 -32.33 -10.43
CA LEU A 23 -8.87 -31.69 -11.05
C LEU A 23 -9.60 -30.72 -10.11
N MET A 24 -9.65 -30.99 -8.80
CA MET A 24 -10.17 -30.02 -7.81
C MET A 24 -9.23 -28.83 -7.59
N GLY A 25 -7.91 -29.05 -7.69
CA GLY A 25 -6.89 -27.98 -7.70
C GLY A 25 -6.86 -27.17 -9.00
N LEU A 26 -7.27 -27.75 -10.14
CA LEU A 26 -7.45 -27.02 -11.39
C LEU A 26 -8.78 -26.26 -11.45
N SER A 27 -9.86 -26.77 -10.85
CA SER A 27 -11.13 -26.03 -10.77
C SER A 27 -11.08 -24.85 -9.80
N SER A 28 -10.25 -24.90 -8.76
CA SER A 28 -10.03 -23.75 -7.87
C SER A 28 -9.07 -22.71 -8.46
N VAL A 29 -8.28 -23.06 -9.47
CA VAL A 29 -7.48 -22.12 -10.27
C VAL A 29 -8.30 -21.51 -11.41
N LEU A 30 -9.22 -22.27 -12.01
CA LEU A 30 -10.09 -21.80 -13.10
C LEU A 30 -11.28 -20.94 -12.65
N ALA A 31 -11.57 -20.88 -11.34
CA ALA A 31 -12.57 -19.98 -10.77
C ALA A 31 -11.98 -18.67 -10.19
N ARG A 32 -10.66 -18.44 -10.30
CA ARG A 32 -9.96 -17.27 -9.73
C ARG A 32 -10.05 -15.99 -10.59
N GLY A 33 -10.50 -16.09 -11.84
CA GLY A 33 -10.60 -14.94 -12.75
C GLY A 33 -11.86 -14.09 -12.57
N ASP A 34 -12.95 -14.68 -12.05
CA ASP A 34 -14.18 -13.94 -11.81
C ASP A 34 -14.13 -13.28 -10.43
N ASP A 35 -13.74 -12.00 -10.45
CA ASP A 35 -14.09 -10.98 -9.46
C ASP A 35 -13.13 -10.70 -8.27
N LEU A 36 -11.85 -11.09 -8.34
CA LEU A 36 -10.84 -10.67 -7.34
C LEU A 36 -10.88 -9.15 -7.09
N LEU A 37 -11.09 -8.34 -8.14
CA LEU A 37 -11.21 -6.87 -8.04
C LEU A 37 -12.44 -6.40 -7.24
N THR A 38 -13.61 -7.01 -7.40
CA THR A 38 -14.79 -6.66 -6.58
C THR A 38 -14.59 -7.07 -5.12
N TYR A 39 -13.82 -8.14 -4.85
CA TYR A 39 -13.43 -8.51 -3.48
C TYR A 39 -12.37 -7.58 -2.87
N TYR A 40 -11.42 -7.05 -3.67
CA TYR A 40 -10.44 -6.05 -3.20
C TYR A 40 -11.10 -4.77 -2.66
N TYR A 41 -12.29 -4.42 -3.15
CA TYR A 41 -12.97 -3.15 -2.84
C TYR A 41 -14.32 -3.28 -2.14
N ALA A 42 -14.78 -4.48 -1.78
CA ALA A 42 -16.17 -4.70 -1.33
C ALA A 42 -16.61 -3.80 -0.15
N GLN A 43 -15.67 -3.43 0.72
CA GLN A 43 -15.90 -2.61 1.91
C GLN A 43 -15.01 -1.36 2.01
N LEU A 44 -14.04 -1.20 1.11
CA LEU A 44 -13.20 -0.01 1.04
C LEU A 44 -13.84 1.03 0.09
N PRO A 45 -13.78 2.33 0.42
CA PRO A 45 -14.36 3.37 -0.40
C PRO A 45 -13.69 3.45 -1.78
N GLN A 46 -14.40 4.04 -2.74
CA GLN A 46 -13.88 4.45 -4.05
C GLN A 46 -12.90 5.63 -3.89
N THR A 47 -11.82 5.39 -3.17
CA THR A 47 -10.72 6.30 -2.90
C THR A 47 -9.41 5.55 -3.08
N SER A 48 -8.36 6.27 -3.43
CA SER A 48 -7.06 5.69 -3.70
C SER A 48 -6.34 5.16 -2.46
N TRP A 49 -6.68 5.63 -1.25
CA TRP A 49 -5.91 5.34 -0.04
C TRP A 49 -6.73 5.34 1.27
N PRO A 50 -7.66 4.39 1.46
CA PRO A 50 -8.55 4.33 2.62
C PRO A 50 -7.92 3.82 3.93
N THR A 51 -6.71 3.26 3.88
CA THR A 51 -5.97 2.75 5.05
C THR A 51 -4.46 2.93 4.86
N ILE A 52 -3.65 2.79 5.92
CA ILE A 52 -2.21 3.11 5.92
C ILE A 52 -1.41 2.44 4.80
N HIS A 53 -1.74 1.19 4.45
CA HIS A 53 -1.08 0.44 3.38
C HIS A 53 -1.95 0.31 2.13
N ARG A 54 -2.81 1.31 1.92
CA ARG A 54 -3.77 1.44 0.82
C ARG A 54 -4.95 0.46 0.86
N ASP A 55 -4.74 -0.84 1.07
CA ASP A 55 -5.82 -1.84 1.06
C ASP A 55 -5.69 -2.88 2.18
N SER A 56 -6.67 -3.80 2.24
CA SER A 56 -6.69 -4.88 3.22
C SER A 56 -5.53 -5.87 3.07
N CYS A 57 -4.91 -5.94 1.89
CA CYS A 57 -3.74 -6.77 1.63
C CYS A 57 -2.43 -6.12 2.04
N ASN A 58 -2.47 -4.85 2.47
CA ASN A 58 -1.32 -3.99 2.73
C ASN A 58 -0.39 -3.76 1.52
N SER A 59 -0.94 -3.76 0.30
CA SER A 59 -0.13 -3.80 -0.94
C SER A 59 0.72 -2.55 -1.18
N ASN A 60 0.27 -1.37 -0.71
CA ASN A 60 0.77 -0.04 -1.11
C ASN A 60 0.76 0.19 -2.63
N TYR A 61 -0.11 -0.52 -3.38
CA TYR A 61 -0.24 -0.44 -4.83
C TYR A 61 -1.49 0.34 -5.23
N VAL A 62 -1.33 1.32 -6.13
CA VAL A 62 -2.42 2.02 -6.79
C VAL A 62 -2.53 1.58 -8.26
N PRO A 63 -3.73 1.18 -8.73
CA PRO A 63 -3.93 0.58 -10.06
C PRO A 63 -4.04 1.62 -11.17
N PHE A 64 -3.33 2.73 -11.05
CA PHE A 64 -3.34 3.79 -12.04
C PHE A 64 -1.97 4.46 -12.13
N ALA A 65 -1.73 5.13 -13.25
CA ALA A 65 -0.49 5.85 -13.47
C ALA A 65 -0.43 7.10 -12.57
N GLY A 66 0.70 7.27 -11.89
CA GLY A 66 1.02 8.44 -11.08
C GLY A 66 1.83 9.49 -11.85
N PRO A 67 2.04 10.68 -11.26
CA PRO A 67 2.82 11.76 -11.85
C PRO A 67 4.33 11.44 -11.90
N ASP A 68 5.00 11.84 -12.98
CA ASP A 68 6.45 11.71 -13.13
C ASP A 68 7.23 12.90 -12.59
N SER A 69 6.55 14.03 -12.43
CA SER A 69 7.13 15.34 -12.16
C SER A 69 6.28 16.04 -11.10
N LEU A 70 6.93 16.44 -10.00
CA LEU A 70 6.26 16.83 -8.77
C LEU A 70 6.71 18.23 -8.32
N GLU A 71 5.79 18.95 -7.68
CA GLU A 71 6.08 20.17 -6.94
C GLU A 71 5.29 20.22 -5.62
N ILE A 72 5.71 21.08 -4.69
CA ILE A 72 4.99 21.27 -3.42
C ILE A 72 3.69 22.03 -3.71
N LYS A 73 2.56 21.39 -3.40
CA LYS A 73 1.22 22.00 -3.44
C LYS A 73 0.98 22.86 -2.19
N TRP A 74 1.14 22.26 -1.02
CA TRP A 74 1.00 22.93 0.27
C TRP A 74 1.69 22.16 1.39
N THR A 75 1.80 22.79 2.56
CA THR A 75 2.22 22.14 3.79
C THR A 75 1.27 22.50 4.93
N ALA A 76 1.02 21.57 5.85
CA ALA A 76 0.08 21.78 6.95
C ALA A 76 0.55 21.13 8.26
N LEU A 77 -0.16 21.43 9.35
CA LEU A 77 0.04 20.82 10.68
C LEU A 77 1.47 21.02 11.25
N ASP A 78 2.03 22.21 11.08
CA ASP A 78 3.38 22.55 11.58
C ASP A 78 3.56 22.21 13.05
N GLY A 79 4.65 21.48 13.35
CA GLY A 79 5.03 21.02 14.67
C GLY A 79 4.31 19.76 15.16
N ALA A 80 3.27 19.29 14.47
CA ALA A 80 2.59 18.04 14.80
C ALA A 80 3.45 16.83 14.41
N ARG A 81 3.32 15.71 15.14
CA ARG A 81 3.98 14.45 14.77
C ARG A 81 3.00 13.55 14.05
N LEU A 82 3.35 13.12 12.85
CA LEU A 82 2.54 12.21 12.04
C LEU A 82 3.36 10.94 11.81
N LEU A 83 2.94 9.82 12.42
CA LEU A 83 3.68 8.55 12.41
C LEU A 83 3.08 7.49 11.48
N THR A 84 1.99 7.83 10.78
CA THR A 84 1.27 6.94 9.87
C THR A 84 1.24 7.56 8.49
N ALA A 85 0.95 6.77 7.45
CA ALA A 85 0.61 7.33 6.14
C ALA A 85 -0.70 8.15 6.24
N ALA A 86 -0.90 9.06 5.30
CA ALA A 86 -2.16 9.81 5.21
C ALA A 86 -3.26 8.91 4.62
N THR A 87 -4.48 9.08 5.11
CA THR A 87 -5.66 8.37 4.61
C THR A 87 -6.56 9.35 3.87
N VAL A 88 -7.15 8.94 2.75
CA VAL A 88 -8.00 9.78 1.91
C VAL A 88 -9.41 9.20 1.88
N GLY A 89 -10.42 9.98 2.31
CA GLY A 89 -11.82 9.56 2.25
C GLY A 89 -12.44 9.67 0.85
N PRO A 90 -13.64 9.09 0.64
CA PRO A 90 -14.37 9.18 -0.63
C PRO A 90 -14.75 10.61 -1.03
N GLU A 91 -14.85 11.52 -0.06
CA GLU A 91 -15.06 12.96 -0.28
C GLU A 91 -13.78 13.73 -0.62
N GLY A 92 -12.62 13.06 -0.62
CA GLY A 92 -11.31 13.64 -0.93
C GLY A 92 -10.62 14.31 0.26
N TYR A 93 -11.17 14.28 1.48
CA TYR A 93 -10.46 14.82 2.64
C TYR A 93 -9.27 13.95 3.01
N VAL A 94 -8.23 14.62 3.51
CA VAL A 94 -7.02 13.96 4.00
C VAL A 94 -7.13 13.83 5.51
N TYR A 95 -7.20 12.60 5.99
CA TYR A 95 -7.30 12.28 7.41
C TYR A 95 -5.95 11.92 8.01
N HIS A 96 -5.73 12.41 9.24
CA HIS A 96 -4.54 12.05 9.98
C HIS A 96 -4.75 12.16 11.50
N THR A 97 -4.26 11.17 12.24
CA THR A 97 -4.04 11.30 13.67
C THR A 97 -2.72 12.02 13.96
N THR A 98 -2.66 12.80 15.03
CA THR A 98 -1.49 13.63 15.33
C THR A 98 -1.03 13.49 16.76
N GLY A 99 0.29 13.46 16.94
CA GLY A 99 0.93 13.72 18.22
C GLY A 99 0.86 15.20 18.58
N THR A 100 1.21 15.52 19.83
CA THR A 100 1.21 16.91 20.37
C THR A 100 1.76 17.93 19.36
N GLY A 101 0.85 18.76 18.84
CA GLY A 101 1.17 19.90 17.98
C GLY A 101 1.31 21.20 18.78
N GLY A 102 1.15 22.35 18.12
CA GLY A 102 1.27 23.67 18.74
C GLY A 102 0.31 23.95 19.92
N ASP A 103 -0.79 23.20 20.03
CA ASP A 103 -1.78 23.29 21.11
C ASP A 103 -1.63 22.22 22.20
N MET A 104 -0.57 21.40 22.14
CA MET A 104 -0.24 20.36 23.12
C MET A 104 -1.36 19.31 23.31
N ARG A 105 -2.20 19.08 22.29
CA ARG A 105 -3.25 18.05 22.28
C ARG A 105 -3.06 17.07 21.13
N TYR A 106 -3.88 16.01 21.16
CA TYR A 106 -3.91 14.93 20.18
C TYR A 106 -5.24 14.98 19.44
N HIS A 107 -5.18 14.82 18.12
CA HIS A 107 -6.32 15.06 17.27
C HIS A 107 -6.36 14.08 16.11
N LEU A 108 -7.57 13.73 15.69
CA LEU A 108 -7.88 13.33 14.34
C LEU A 108 -8.24 14.59 13.55
N TYR A 109 -7.48 14.88 12.50
CA TYR A 109 -7.71 15.98 11.58
C TYR A 109 -8.35 15.47 10.29
N ALA A 110 -9.25 16.27 9.73
CA ALA A 110 -9.61 16.24 8.32
C ALA A 110 -9.11 17.51 7.64
N LEU A 111 -8.31 17.36 6.58
CA LEU A 111 -7.72 18.46 5.83
C LEU A 111 -8.36 18.55 4.44
N ASN A 112 -8.51 19.78 3.97
CA ASN A 112 -8.90 20.06 2.61
C ASN A 112 -7.75 19.70 1.65
N PRO A 113 -7.98 18.90 0.60
CA PRO A 113 -6.91 18.41 -0.29
C PRO A 113 -6.26 19.51 -1.13
N ASP A 114 -6.94 20.64 -1.33
CA ASP A 114 -6.44 21.73 -2.19
C ASP A 114 -5.61 22.75 -1.45
N SER A 115 -5.94 23.02 -0.19
CA SER A 115 -5.30 24.06 0.61
C SER A 115 -4.50 23.54 1.81
N GLY A 116 -4.69 22.28 2.22
CA GLY A 116 -4.16 21.74 3.47
C GLY A 116 -4.84 22.31 4.72
N GLY A 117 -5.85 23.18 4.56
CA GLY A 117 -6.59 23.79 5.65
C GLY A 117 -7.43 22.77 6.42
N THR A 118 -7.52 22.91 7.73
CA THR A 118 -8.37 22.05 8.56
C THR A 118 -9.85 22.27 8.24
N VAL A 119 -10.53 21.21 7.80
CA VAL A 119 -11.99 21.17 7.66
C VAL A 119 -12.63 20.98 9.04
N TRP A 120 -12.16 19.96 9.77
CA TRP A 120 -12.54 19.71 11.15
C TRP A 120 -11.42 18.97 11.91
N LYS A 121 -11.49 19.00 13.24
CA LYS A 121 -10.63 18.17 14.10
C LYS A 121 -11.38 17.65 15.34
N SER A 122 -11.09 16.43 15.75
CA SER A 122 -11.61 15.85 16.99
C SER A 122 -10.73 16.23 18.18
N ASN A 123 -11.33 16.45 19.36
CA ASN A 123 -10.64 16.69 20.63
C ASN A 123 -10.84 15.55 21.64
N LEU A 124 -11.33 14.39 21.17
CA LEU A 124 -11.68 13.26 22.04
C LEU A 124 -10.48 12.35 22.33
N LEU A 125 -9.45 12.40 21.48
CA LEU A 125 -8.36 11.44 21.48
C LEU A 125 -7.28 11.77 22.51
N ASP A 126 -6.68 10.73 23.07
CA ASP A 126 -5.52 10.84 23.95
C ASP A 126 -4.16 10.72 23.24
N SER A 127 -3.10 10.65 24.04
CA SER A 127 -1.71 10.60 23.60
C SER A 127 -1.28 9.46 22.68
N ARG A 128 -1.97 8.31 22.73
CA ARG A 128 -1.64 7.14 21.92
C ARG A 128 -2.26 7.19 20.53
N ALA A 129 -3.21 8.08 20.27
CA ALA A 129 -3.82 8.22 18.95
C ALA A 129 -2.81 8.52 17.82
N VAL A 130 -1.66 9.12 18.13
CA VAL A 130 -0.58 9.34 17.15
C VAL A 130 -0.07 8.05 16.49
N TYR A 131 -0.25 6.91 17.14
CA TYR A 131 0.12 5.60 16.62
C TYR A 131 -1.03 4.92 15.84
N SER A 132 -2.24 5.45 15.96
CA SER A 132 -3.42 4.90 15.32
C SER A 132 -3.51 5.37 13.88
N ALA A 133 -3.38 4.43 12.94
CA ALA A 133 -3.63 4.72 11.54
C ALA A 133 -5.13 4.92 11.29
N VAL A 134 -5.47 5.98 10.56
CA VAL A 134 -6.86 6.25 10.20
C VAL A 134 -7.31 5.24 9.14
N VAL A 135 -8.46 4.61 9.36
CA VAL A 135 -9.12 3.76 8.37
C VAL A 135 -10.49 4.32 8.02
N VAL A 136 -10.81 4.36 6.72
CA VAL A 136 -12.11 4.84 6.22
C VAL A 136 -12.80 3.73 5.46
N ASP A 137 -14.07 3.49 5.74
CA ASP A 137 -14.88 2.51 5.00
C ASP A 137 -15.65 3.14 3.83
N ARG A 138 -16.31 2.29 3.04
CA ARG A 138 -17.09 2.69 1.87
C ARG A 138 -18.20 3.71 2.14
N ASP A 139 -18.69 3.81 3.37
CA ASP A 139 -19.74 4.75 3.75
C ASP A 139 -19.15 6.10 4.21
N GLY A 140 -17.82 6.20 4.24
CA GLY A 140 -17.08 7.39 4.70
C GLY A 140 -16.93 7.44 6.22
N ASP A 141 -17.24 6.36 6.93
CA ASP A 141 -17.02 6.29 8.37
C ASP A 141 -15.55 6.01 8.67
N ILE A 142 -15.04 6.65 9.72
CA ILE A 142 -13.63 6.77 10.06
C ILE A 142 -13.37 6.07 11.38
N TYR A 143 -12.37 5.19 11.40
CA TYR A 143 -11.99 4.38 12.55
C TYR A 143 -10.59 4.75 13.01
N VAL A 144 -10.48 5.05 14.31
CA VAL A 144 -9.22 5.38 15.01
C VAL A 144 -9.33 4.91 16.45
N SER A 145 -8.18 4.74 17.09
CA SER A 145 -8.04 4.27 18.47
C SER A 145 -7.08 5.15 19.24
N ASP A 146 -7.16 5.07 20.56
CA ASP A 146 -6.15 5.60 21.46
C ASP A 146 -5.80 4.58 22.56
N SER A 147 -5.38 5.02 23.75
CA SER A 147 -4.90 4.09 24.77
C SER A 147 -6.02 3.30 25.46
N GLU A 148 -7.27 3.77 25.38
CA GLU A 148 -8.39 3.20 26.14
C GLU A 148 -9.62 2.91 25.28
N GLU A 149 -9.76 3.57 24.13
CA GLU A 149 -10.97 3.50 23.32
C GLU A 149 -10.68 3.25 21.82
N LEU A 150 -11.57 2.50 21.18
CA LEU A 150 -11.73 2.46 19.73
C LEU A 150 -12.94 3.33 19.37
N PHE A 151 -12.76 4.24 18.40
CA PHE A 151 -13.75 5.22 17.98
C PHE A 151 -14.17 4.98 16.53
N ALA A 152 -15.42 5.31 16.24
CA ALA A 152 -15.89 5.59 14.89
C ALA A 152 -16.43 7.02 14.80
N PHE A 153 -16.08 7.71 13.72
CA PHE A 153 -16.58 9.03 13.36
C PHE A 153 -17.25 8.98 11.99
N HIS A 154 -18.25 9.82 11.77
CA HIS A 154 -18.72 10.10 10.42
C HIS A 154 -17.72 11.00 9.67
N SER A 155 -17.79 11.04 8.34
CA SER A 155 -16.95 11.90 7.48
C SER A 155 -16.99 13.40 7.84
N ASN A 156 -18.06 13.85 8.48
CA ASN A 156 -18.21 15.23 8.97
C ASN A 156 -17.56 15.49 10.35
N GLY A 157 -16.92 14.48 10.96
CA GLY A 157 -16.25 14.56 12.26
C GLY A 157 -17.15 14.32 13.47
N ALA A 158 -18.44 14.02 13.29
CA ALA A 158 -19.32 13.64 14.39
C ALA A 158 -18.98 12.23 14.90
N LEU A 159 -18.91 12.06 16.22
CA LEU A 159 -18.74 10.75 16.84
C LEU A 159 -19.95 9.85 16.51
N LYS A 160 -19.70 8.68 15.93
CA LYS A 160 -20.69 7.64 15.64
C LYS A 160 -20.86 6.70 16.84
N TRP A 161 -19.76 6.10 17.30
CA TRP A 161 -19.70 5.28 18.50
C TRP A 161 -18.26 5.23 19.04
N ARG A 162 -18.12 4.75 20.28
CA ARG A 162 -16.82 4.36 20.85
C ARG A 162 -17.00 3.18 21.79
N ILE A 163 -15.99 2.33 21.89
CA ILE A 163 -15.95 1.20 22.80
C ILE A 163 -14.63 1.18 23.56
N SER A 164 -14.66 0.63 24.78
CA SER A 164 -13.44 0.42 25.57
C SER A 164 -12.64 -0.75 25.00
N ILE A 165 -11.33 -0.56 24.93
CA ILE A 165 -10.33 -1.58 24.62
C ILE A 165 -9.40 -1.74 25.82
N SER A 166 -8.78 -2.90 25.94
CA SER A 166 -7.88 -3.25 27.06
C SER A 166 -6.49 -2.64 26.91
N ASP A 167 -6.07 -2.39 25.68
CA ASP A 167 -4.79 -1.81 25.31
C ASP A 167 -4.88 -1.19 23.90
N ASN A 168 -3.84 -0.47 23.49
CA ASN A 168 -3.79 0.28 22.23
C ASN A 168 -3.96 -0.62 21.00
N VAL A 169 -4.77 -0.19 20.04
CA VAL A 169 -4.89 -0.78 18.70
C VAL A 169 -4.14 0.14 17.73
N TYR A 170 -3.18 -0.36 16.97
CA TYR A 170 -2.39 0.48 16.06
C TYR A 170 -3.11 0.73 14.72
N THR A 171 -3.73 -0.29 14.15
CA THR A 171 -4.52 -0.17 12.93
C THR A 171 -5.65 -1.18 12.98
N THR A 172 -6.88 -0.73 12.70
CA THR A 172 -7.99 -1.66 12.43
C THR A 172 -7.94 -2.12 10.97
N ALA A 173 -8.27 -3.38 10.68
CA ALA A 173 -8.52 -3.82 9.31
C ALA A 173 -10.02 -4.04 9.07
N ILE A 174 -10.46 -3.97 7.82
CA ILE A 174 -11.85 -4.23 7.45
C ILE A 174 -11.88 -5.54 6.64
N THR A 175 -12.71 -6.50 7.07
CA THR A 175 -12.97 -7.73 6.32
C THR A 175 -13.88 -7.46 5.12
N THR A 176 -13.89 -8.34 4.11
CA THR A 176 -14.73 -8.13 2.91
C THR A 176 -16.23 -8.25 3.18
N ASP A 177 -16.62 -8.86 4.30
CA ASP A 177 -17.99 -8.90 4.81
C ASP A 177 -18.34 -7.75 5.77
N GLY A 178 -17.41 -6.83 6.03
CA GLY A 178 -17.69 -5.51 6.64
C GLY A 178 -17.50 -5.43 8.15
N TYR A 179 -16.73 -6.33 8.75
CA TYR A 179 -16.36 -6.26 10.17
C TYR A 179 -15.01 -5.56 10.34
N LEU A 180 -14.89 -4.82 11.44
CA LEU A 180 -13.63 -4.26 11.87
C LEU A 180 -12.87 -5.29 12.70
N ILE A 181 -11.63 -5.56 12.30
CA ILE A 181 -10.69 -6.37 13.06
C ILE A 181 -9.78 -5.41 13.81
N ALA A 182 -9.89 -5.41 15.13
CA ALA A 182 -9.03 -4.65 16.02
C ALA A 182 -8.13 -5.64 16.78
N ILE A 183 -6.83 -5.37 16.75
CA ILE A 183 -5.83 -6.18 17.46
C ILE A 183 -5.05 -5.26 18.38
N THR A 184 -5.10 -5.57 19.67
CA THR A 184 -4.43 -4.78 20.71
C THR A 184 -2.93 -5.10 20.77
N GLU A 185 -2.14 -4.21 21.38
CA GLU A 185 -0.67 -4.37 21.55
C GLU A 185 -0.29 -5.68 22.27
N ASN A 186 -1.16 -6.21 23.12
CA ASN A 186 -1.01 -7.49 23.83
C ASN A 186 -1.61 -8.72 23.10
N GLY A 187 -2.11 -8.56 21.87
CA GLY A 187 -2.57 -9.68 21.03
C GLY A 187 -4.02 -10.13 21.25
N GLU A 188 -4.88 -9.30 21.84
CA GLU A 188 -6.32 -9.56 21.88
C GLU A 188 -6.93 -9.22 20.53
N VAL A 189 -7.65 -10.18 19.93
CA VAL A 189 -8.24 -10.04 18.60
C VAL A 189 -9.74 -9.90 18.74
N MET A 190 -10.27 -8.79 18.21
CA MET A 190 -11.66 -8.38 18.33
C MET A 190 -12.26 -8.21 16.94
N ALA A 191 -13.41 -8.83 16.70
CA ALA A 191 -14.27 -8.54 15.55
C ALA A 191 -15.39 -7.60 16.01
N VAL A 192 -15.51 -6.43 15.38
CA VAL A 192 -16.39 -5.32 15.81
C VAL A 192 -17.35 -4.96 14.68
N ASN A 193 -18.63 -4.77 15.02
CA ASN A 193 -19.64 -4.30 14.09
C ASN A 193 -19.44 -2.80 13.82
N ARG A 194 -19.19 -2.46 12.56
CA ARG A 194 -18.90 -1.07 12.14
C ARG A 194 -20.05 -0.08 12.36
N ASP A 195 -21.29 -0.59 12.47
CA ASP A 195 -22.49 0.26 12.62
C ASP A 195 -22.69 0.78 14.04
N ASN A 196 -22.30 0.01 15.05
CA ASN A 196 -22.65 0.30 16.44
C ASN A 196 -21.54 0.00 17.46
N GLY A 197 -20.39 -0.52 17.03
CA GLY A 197 -19.27 -0.87 17.88
C GLY A 197 -19.44 -2.17 18.68
N SER A 198 -20.54 -2.91 18.56
CA SER A 198 -20.71 -4.14 19.34
C SER A 198 -19.77 -5.25 18.86
N LEU A 199 -19.27 -6.08 19.77
CA LEU A 199 -18.50 -7.26 19.41
C LEU A 199 -19.34 -8.23 18.57
N ALA A 200 -18.79 -8.68 17.44
CA ALA A 200 -19.37 -9.68 16.55
C ALA A 200 -19.00 -11.11 16.95
N ALA A 201 -17.99 -11.27 17.80
CA ALA A 201 -17.53 -12.53 18.37
C ALA A 201 -17.01 -12.32 19.79
N ASN A 202 -16.80 -13.42 20.53
CA ASN A 202 -15.97 -13.36 21.72
C ASN A 202 -14.55 -12.95 21.35
N ILE A 203 -13.90 -12.14 22.21
CA ILE A 203 -12.50 -11.76 22.03
C ILE A 203 -11.64 -13.02 22.02
N LEU A 204 -10.80 -13.15 21.00
CA LEU A 204 -9.80 -14.20 20.92
C LEU A 204 -8.54 -13.72 21.64
N TYR A 205 -8.11 -14.49 22.62
CA TYR A 205 -6.83 -14.31 23.30
C TYR A 205 -5.86 -15.33 22.73
N LEU A 206 -4.67 -14.89 22.32
CA LEU A 206 -3.61 -15.83 21.94
C LEU A 206 -3.19 -16.65 23.17
N ASP A 207 -3.06 -17.96 23.00
CA ASP A 207 -2.65 -18.90 24.05
C ASP A 207 -1.47 -19.76 23.55
N PRO A 208 -0.26 -19.58 24.11
CA PRO A 208 0.07 -18.65 25.19
C PRO A 208 -0.04 -17.17 24.74
N PRO A 209 -0.23 -16.22 25.69
CA PRO A 209 -0.12 -14.80 25.39
C PRO A 209 1.22 -14.52 24.69
N PRO A 210 1.25 -13.61 23.71
CA PRO A 210 2.46 -13.40 22.94
C PRO A 210 3.54 -12.81 23.85
N GLU A 211 4.75 -13.37 23.76
CA GLU A 211 5.91 -12.81 24.48
C GLU A 211 6.32 -11.43 23.94
N GLY A 212 5.92 -11.11 22.71
CA GLY A 212 6.16 -9.85 22.03
C GLY A 212 4.86 -9.10 21.72
N ARG A 213 5.01 -7.88 21.21
CA ARG A 213 3.88 -6.98 20.96
C ARG A 213 3.31 -7.13 19.56
N VAL A 214 2.07 -6.68 19.37
CA VAL A 214 1.46 -6.47 18.06
C VAL A 214 1.41 -4.98 17.77
N ILE A 215 2.37 -4.52 16.96
CA ILE A 215 2.51 -3.09 16.61
C ILE A 215 2.40 -2.84 15.09
N ASN A 216 1.86 -3.83 14.38
CA ASN A 216 1.80 -3.85 12.92
C ASN A 216 0.35 -3.87 12.43
N THR A 217 0.14 -3.52 11.17
CA THR A 217 -1.17 -3.58 10.53
C THR A 217 -1.46 -5.02 10.09
N PRO A 218 -2.55 -5.66 10.53
CA PRO A 218 -2.92 -6.98 10.04
C PRO A 218 -3.30 -6.90 8.54
N ALA A 219 -3.13 -8.00 7.82
CA ALA A 219 -3.61 -8.13 6.44
C ALA A 219 -4.80 -9.08 6.38
N ILE A 220 -5.80 -8.79 5.56
CA ILE A 220 -6.98 -9.62 5.36
C ILE A 220 -6.96 -10.19 3.95
N HIS A 221 -7.03 -11.50 3.85
CA HIS A 221 -7.13 -12.17 2.56
C HIS A 221 -8.44 -11.79 1.86
N PRO A 222 -8.41 -11.29 0.61
CA PRO A 222 -9.59 -10.71 -0.04
C PRO A 222 -10.67 -11.77 -0.34
N VAL A 223 -10.27 -13.00 -0.60
CA VAL A 223 -11.20 -14.11 -0.88
C VAL A 223 -11.63 -14.86 0.39
N THR A 224 -10.68 -15.31 1.22
CA THR A 224 -10.98 -16.18 2.36
C THR A 224 -11.26 -15.43 3.67
N ASN A 225 -11.10 -14.11 3.70
CA ASN A 225 -11.21 -13.27 4.91
C ASN A 225 -10.28 -13.65 6.06
N ARG A 226 -9.30 -14.54 5.82
CA ARG A 226 -8.30 -14.89 6.83
C ARG A 226 -7.50 -13.66 7.21
N ILE A 227 -7.37 -13.45 8.52
CA ILE A 227 -6.58 -12.38 9.12
C ILE A 227 -5.17 -12.90 9.32
N TYR A 228 -4.19 -12.19 8.79
CA TYR A 228 -2.78 -12.42 9.00
C TYR A 228 -2.20 -11.36 9.92
N MET A 229 -1.53 -11.80 10.97
CA MET A 229 -0.88 -10.92 11.93
C MET A 229 0.46 -11.48 12.36
N VAL A 230 1.28 -10.60 12.91
CA VAL A 230 2.58 -10.97 13.48
C VAL A 230 2.72 -10.41 14.88
N THR A 231 3.44 -11.15 15.72
CA THR A 231 3.83 -10.70 17.07
C THR A 231 5.36 -10.70 17.15
N GLY A 232 5.93 -9.74 17.86
CA GLY A 232 7.35 -9.79 18.20
C GLY A 232 7.80 -8.55 18.96
N ASP A 233 8.94 -8.66 19.66
CA ASP A 233 9.60 -7.50 20.27
C ASP A 233 11.11 -7.78 20.40
N ALA A 234 11.89 -6.79 20.82
CA ALA A 234 13.32 -6.91 20.94
C ALA A 234 13.75 -8.08 21.84
N GLY A 235 14.44 -9.07 21.25
CA GLY A 235 14.93 -10.25 21.97
C GLY A 235 13.88 -11.37 22.15
N VAL A 236 12.74 -11.27 21.47
CA VAL A 236 11.68 -12.28 21.44
C VAL A 236 11.61 -12.90 20.05
N THR A 237 11.36 -14.21 19.96
CA THR A 237 11.11 -14.91 18.69
C THR A 237 9.81 -14.38 18.06
N GLY A 238 9.90 -13.87 16.83
CA GLY A 238 8.72 -13.41 16.10
C GLY A 238 7.78 -14.57 15.76
N ARG A 239 6.48 -14.30 15.68
CA ARG A 239 5.48 -15.30 15.29
C ARG A 239 4.52 -14.75 14.25
N PHE A 240 4.11 -15.60 13.33
CA PHE A 240 3.16 -15.33 12.27
C PHE A 240 1.90 -16.18 12.48
N TYR A 241 0.74 -15.54 12.49
CA TYR A 241 -0.55 -16.17 12.76
C TYR A 241 -1.48 -16.02 11.56
N GLY A 242 -2.25 -17.08 11.32
CA GLY A 242 -3.49 -17.02 10.55
C GLY A 242 -4.67 -17.13 11.52
N ILE A 243 -5.60 -16.21 11.45
CA ILE A 243 -6.80 -16.16 12.29
C ILE A 243 -8.02 -16.19 11.38
N ASP A 244 -8.92 -17.12 11.66
CA ASP A 244 -10.19 -17.25 10.96
C ASP A 244 -11.28 -16.52 11.74
N PHE A 245 -12.15 -15.82 11.01
CA PHE A 245 -13.38 -15.25 11.51
C PHE A 245 -14.55 -15.83 10.73
N GLU A 246 -15.21 -16.83 11.30
CA GLU A 246 -16.31 -17.53 10.65
C GLU A 246 -17.51 -17.67 11.60
N GLN A 247 -18.71 -17.37 11.09
CA GLN A 247 -19.98 -17.58 11.80
C GLN A 247 -20.03 -16.94 13.19
N GLY A 248 -19.40 -15.78 13.37
CA GLY A 248 -19.36 -15.07 14.66
C GLY A 248 -18.36 -15.63 15.67
N SER A 249 -17.36 -16.39 15.21
CA SER A 249 -16.29 -16.93 16.04
C SER A 249 -14.92 -16.60 15.46
N LEU A 250 -13.99 -16.21 16.35
CA LEU A 250 -12.57 -16.04 16.04
C LEU A 250 -11.80 -17.28 16.49
N SER A 251 -10.87 -17.77 15.66
CA SER A 251 -10.00 -18.90 16.01
C SER A 251 -8.63 -18.82 15.33
N ILE A 252 -7.59 -19.31 16.02
CA ILE A 252 -6.26 -19.46 15.44
C ILE A 252 -6.28 -20.64 14.46
N ALA A 253 -6.04 -20.37 13.18
CA ALA A 253 -5.93 -21.37 12.13
C ALA A 253 -4.56 -22.05 12.13
N PHE A 254 -3.50 -21.24 12.29
CA PHE A 254 -2.13 -21.70 12.40
C PHE A 254 -1.26 -20.66 13.11
N GLU A 255 -0.08 -21.10 13.53
CA GLU A 255 0.97 -20.30 14.13
C GLU A 255 2.34 -20.81 13.65
N MET A 256 3.22 -19.89 13.28
CA MET A 256 4.57 -20.20 12.79
C MET A 256 5.60 -19.31 13.46
N GLU A 257 6.78 -19.87 13.76
CA GLU A 257 7.91 -19.10 14.26
C GLU A 257 8.68 -18.43 13.12
N MET A 258 9.17 -17.23 13.38
CA MET A 258 10.06 -16.45 12.52
C MET A 258 11.36 -16.13 13.26
N GLY A 259 12.28 -15.40 12.62
CA GLY A 259 13.45 -14.85 13.29
C GLY A 259 13.10 -13.93 14.46
N GLN A 260 14.11 -13.57 15.24
CA GLN A 260 13.93 -12.72 16.41
C GLN A 260 13.51 -11.29 16.01
N HIS A 261 12.92 -10.60 17.00
CA HIS A 261 12.42 -9.23 16.93
C HIS A 261 11.06 -9.05 16.23
N SER A 262 10.46 -7.88 16.45
CA SER A 262 9.21 -7.50 15.75
C SER A 262 9.43 -7.49 14.24
N ALA A 263 8.63 -8.30 13.55
CA ALA A 263 8.54 -8.32 12.11
C ALA A 263 7.83 -7.07 11.55
N THR A 264 7.78 -6.91 10.22
CA THR A 264 6.98 -5.89 9.52
C THR A 264 5.49 -6.25 9.48
N SER A 265 4.61 -5.33 9.03
CA SER A 265 3.24 -5.73 8.69
C SER A 265 3.27 -6.83 7.61
N PRO A 266 2.42 -7.87 7.71
CA PRO A 266 2.23 -8.83 6.64
C PRO A 266 1.62 -8.15 5.42
N THR A 267 2.09 -8.55 4.25
CA THR A 267 1.55 -8.10 2.96
C THR A 267 1.18 -9.31 2.11
N ILE A 268 0.01 -9.29 1.48
CA ILE A 268 -0.48 -10.43 0.68
C ILE A 268 -0.16 -10.20 -0.80
N SER A 269 0.25 -11.26 -1.51
CA SER A 269 0.48 -11.22 -2.96
C SER A 269 -0.79 -10.85 -3.72
N TYR A 270 -0.63 -10.30 -4.92
CA TYR A 270 -1.76 -9.89 -5.77
C TYR A 270 -2.71 -11.05 -6.14
N ASP A 271 -2.19 -12.28 -6.19
CA ASP A 271 -2.99 -13.49 -6.45
C ASP A 271 -3.49 -14.18 -5.17
N GLY A 272 -3.19 -13.63 -3.99
CA GLY A 272 -3.53 -14.18 -2.68
C GLY A 272 -2.73 -15.42 -2.26
N SER A 273 -1.80 -15.92 -3.09
CA SER A 273 -1.13 -17.20 -2.83
C SER A 273 -0.09 -17.14 -1.71
N HIS A 274 0.58 -16.00 -1.54
CA HIS A 274 1.67 -15.82 -0.58
C HIS A 274 1.48 -14.60 0.33
N ILE A 275 2.06 -14.69 1.53
CA ILE A 275 2.08 -13.65 2.54
C ILE A 275 3.53 -13.34 2.88
N TYR A 276 3.92 -12.08 2.70
CA TYR A 276 5.27 -11.59 2.88
C TYR A 276 5.44 -10.86 4.20
N VAL A 277 6.50 -11.21 4.92
CA VAL A 277 6.84 -10.62 6.21
C VAL A 277 8.35 -10.56 6.33
N ALA A 278 8.92 -9.45 6.79
CA ALA A 278 10.34 -9.37 7.10
C ALA A 278 10.59 -9.34 8.62
N ASP A 279 11.65 -10.00 9.08
CA ASP A 279 12.13 -9.91 10.46
C ASP A 279 13.27 -8.88 10.61
N ARG A 280 13.81 -8.73 11.83
CA ARG A 280 15.02 -7.91 12.05
C ARG A 280 16.33 -8.70 12.13
N GLU A 281 16.27 -10.00 11.89
CA GLU A 281 17.45 -10.86 11.69
C GLU A 281 17.87 -10.95 10.23
N ASN A 282 17.32 -10.05 9.40
CA ASN A 282 17.64 -9.86 7.98
C ASN A 282 17.09 -10.97 7.09
N SER A 283 15.86 -11.42 7.34
CA SER A 283 15.14 -12.34 6.45
C SER A 283 13.78 -11.77 6.03
N LEU A 284 13.49 -11.86 4.73
CA LEU A 284 12.14 -11.74 4.18
C LEU A 284 11.59 -13.16 3.97
N TYR A 285 10.39 -13.41 4.49
CA TYR A 285 9.68 -14.68 4.40
C TYR A 285 8.53 -14.56 3.41
N ALA A 286 8.27 -15.64 2.67
CA ALA A 286 6.99 -15.86 2.02
C ALA A 286 6.32 -17.10 2.62
N PHE A 287 5.12 -16.93 3.15
CA PHE A 287 4.28 -18.01 3.66
C PHE A 287 3.16 -18.30 2.68
N ASN A 288 2.80 -19.57 2.51
CA ASN A 288 1.56 -19.95 1.84
C ASN A 288 0.35 -19.57 2.71
N GLU A 289 -0.85 -19.53 2.11
CA GLU A 289 -2.12 -19.23 2.78
C GLU A 289 -2.37 -20.09 4.06
N ASN A 290 -1.85 -21.31 4.08
CA ASN A 290 -1.96 -22.27 5.19
C ASN A 290 -0.87 -22.11 6.27
N GLY A 291 0.00 -21.10 6.16
CA GLY A 291 1.10 -20.82 7.07
C GLY A 291 2.39 -21.55 6.75
N SER A 292 2.42 -22.53 5.85
CA SER A 292 3.68 -23.20 5.51
C SER A 292 4.65 -22.26 4.80
N LEU A 293 5.93 -22.34 5.16
CA LEU A 293 6.99 -21.52 4.55
C LEU A 293 7.19 -21.92 3.08
N ALA A 294 7.01 -20.97 2.15
CA ALA A 294 7.27 -21.16 0.73
C ALA A 294 8.76 -20.92 0.40
N TRP A 295 9.28 -19.77 0.79
CA TRP A 295 10.70 -19.41 0.61
C TRP A 295 11.16 -18.35 1.61
N THR A 296 12.48 -18.15 1.68
CA THR A 296 13.12 -17.05 2.41
C THR A 296 14.10 -16.32 1.50
N TYR A 297 14.25 -15.03 1.72
CA TYR A 297 15.19 -14.16 1.01
C TYR A 297 16.09 -13.44 2.02
N PRO A 298 17.43 -13.56 1.91
CA PRO A 298 18.36 -12.90 2.83
C PRO A 298 18.45 -11.40 2.53
N LEU A 299 18.29 -10.58 3.56
CA LEU A 299 18.45 -9.13 3.50
C LEU A 299 19.91 -8.76 3.83
N SER A 300 20.40 -7.70 3.20
CA SER A 300 21.72 -7.11 3.49
C SER A 300 21.73 -6.30 4.80
N GLY A 301 20.56 -5.92 5.30
CA GLY A 301 20.39 -5.21 6.56
C GLY A 301 18.94 -5.21 7.04
N ARG A 302 18.67 -4.40 8.06
CA ARG A 302 17.34 -4.35 8.70
C ARG A 302 16.29 -3.89 7.70
N CYS A 303 15.17 -4.61 7.63
CA CYS A 303 13.95 -4.14 7.00
C CYS A 303 13.04 -3.54 8.09
N LEU A 304 12.81 -2.23 8.03
CA LEU A 304 12.01 -1.51 9.02
C LEU A 304 10.63 -1.05 8.47
N GLY A 305 10.33 -1.38 7.22
CA GLY A 305 9.09 -1.02 6.54
C GLY A 305 8.49 -2.23 5.83
N SER A 306 7.17 -2.33 5.82
CA SER A 306 6.44 -3.43 5.18
C SER A 306 6.78 -3.56 3.69
N PRO A 307 6.87 -4.80 3.14
CA PRO A 307 6.99 -5.00 1.71
C PRO A 307 5.79 -4.43 0.95
N SER A 308 6.04 -3.90 -0.23
CA SER A 308 5.02 -3.41 -1.17
C SER A 308 4.98 -4.30 -2.39
N ILE A 309 3.77 -4.61 -2.88
CA ILE A 309 3.58 -5.66 -3.88
C ILE A 309 2.96 -5.11 -5.15
N GLY A 310 3.63 -5.38 -6.28
CA GLY A 310 3.15 -5.06 -7.61
C GLY A 310 2.18 -6.13 -8.15
N PRO A 311 1.38 -5.79 -9.17
CA PRO A 311 0.32 -6.64 -9.69
C PRO A 311 0.82 -7.77 -10.59
N THR A 312 2.14 -7.90 -10.76
CA THR A 312 2.81 -8.93 -11.56
C THR A 312 3.87 -9.71 -10.76
N GLY A 313 3.74 -9.70 -9.42
CA GLY A 313 4.58 -10.47 -8.51
C GLY A 313 5.87 -9.76 -8.10
N GLU A 314 6.07 -8.49 -8.48
CA GLU A 314 7.15 -7.67 -7.95
C GLU A 314 6.95 -7.39 -6.46
N ILE A 315 8.03 -7.44 -5.70
CA ILE A 315 8.09 -7.15 -4.27
C ILE A 315 9.18 -6.11 -4.07
N TYR A 316 8.81 -4.97 -3.49
CA TYR A 316 9.70 -3.87 -3.15
C TYR A 316 9.80 -3.75 -1.63
N PHE A 317 11.01 -3.70 -1.09
CA PHE A 317 11.21 -3.64 0.35
C PHE A 317 12.49 -2.90 0.72
N LEU A 318 12.56 -2.44 1.97
CA LEU A 318 13.76 -1.85 2.55
C LEU A 318 14.80 -2.94 2.80
N ASP A 319 15.99 -2.72 2.30
CA ASP A 319 17.13 -3.64 2.40
C ASP A 319 18.35 -2.86 2.92
N GLY A 320 18.46 -2.77 4.25
CA GLY A 320 19.43 -1.90 4.91
C GLY A 320 19.08 -0.42 4.72
N ASP A 321 19.97 0.32 4.06
CA ASP A 321 19.75 1.74 3.73
C ASP A 321 19.08 1.93 2.35
N ASN A 322 18.93 0.86 1.56
CA ASN A 322 18.46 0.89 0.17
C ASN A 322 17.07 0.29 0.01
N ILE A 323 16.53 0.37 -1.22
CA ILE A 323 15.37 -0.39 -1.64
C ILE A 323 15.82 -1.48 -2.61
N THR A 324 15.31 -2.69 -2.42
CA THR A 324 15.51 -3.84 -3.31
C THR A 324 14.18 -4.23 -3.92
N ALA A 325 14.20 -4.56 -5.22
CA ALA A 325 13.09 -5.13 -5.94
C ALA A 325 13.42 -6.58 -6.33
N ILE A 326 12.52 -7.50 -5.99
CA ILE A 326 12.56 -8.89 -6.44
C ILE A 326 11.23 -9.26 -7.11
N ARG A 327 11.18 -10.39 -7.79
CA ARG A 327 9.95 -11.00 -8.27
C ARG A 327 9.75 -12.36 -7.63
N ASP A 328 8.53 -12.62 -7.18
CA ASP A 328 8.11 -13.94 -6.75
C ASP A 328 7.79 -14.83 -7.96
N LEU A 329 8.40 -16.01 -8.02
CA LEU A 329 8.18 -17.00 -9.07
C LEU A 329 7.42 -18.24 -8.54
N GLY A 330 6.94 -18.21 -7.30
CA GLY A 330 6.33 -19.35 -6.62
C GLY A 330 7.33 -19.98 -5.64
N PRO A 331 8.16 -20.96 -6.05
CA PRO A 331 9.11 -21.62 -5.15
C PRO A 331 10.46 -20.89 -5.04
N SER A 332 10.65 -19.76 -5.72
CA SER A 332 11.92 -19.04 -5.79
C SER A 332 11.71 -17.56 -6.11
N THR A 333 12.76 -16.78 -5.99
CA THR A 333 12.75 -15.34 -6.28
C THR A 333 13.71 -14.98 -7.41
N GLU A 334 13.38 -13.96 -8.19
CA GLU A 334 14.28 -13.30 -9.15
C GLU A 334 14.67 -11.91 -8.61
N PHE A 335 15.97 -11.61 -8.53
CA PHE A 335 16.41 -10.24 -8.24
C PHE A 335 16.20 -9.35 -9.47
N LEU A 336 15.59 -8.18 -9.29
CA LEU A 336 15.36 -7.22 -10.37
C LEU A 336 16.40 -6.10 -10.32
N TRP A 337 16.45 -5.36 -9.21
CA TRP A 337 17.36 -4.22 -9.03
C TRP A 337 17.45 -3.79 -7.55
N ASN A 338 18.41 -2.92 -7.24
CA ASN A 338 18.46 -2.19 -5.97
C ASN A 338 18.91 -0.74 -6.19
N THR A 339 18.66 0.13 -5.21
CA THR A 339 18.93 1.58 -5.31
C THR A 339 20.32 1.99 -4.80
N GLN A 340 21.25 1.06 -4.58
CA GLN A 340 22.54 1.37 -3.93
C GLN A 340 23.35 2.44 -4.68
N ASP A 341 23.45 2.32 -6.01
CA ASP A 341 24.22 3.26 -6.82
C ASP A 341 23.53 4.63 -6.93
N GLU A 342 22.20 4.64 -7.06
CA GLU A 342 21.38 5.86 -7.05
C GLU A 342 21.54 6.62 -5.72
N PHE A 343 21.52 5.90 -4.59
CA PHE A 343 21.64 6.48 -3.26
C PHE A 343 23.05 6.99 -2.99
N ALA A 344 24.07 6.27 -3.47
CA ALA A 344 25.44 6.77 -3.43
C ALA A 344 25.60 8.07 -4.24
N ALA A 345 24.96 8.17 -5.41
CA ALA A 345 24.96 9.37 -6.23
C ALA A 345 24.25 10.55 -5.53
N LEU A 346 23.11 10.32 -4.90
CA LEU A 346 22.41 11.33 -4.09
C LEU A 346 23.26 11.80 -2.90
N ALA A 347 23.87 10.88 -2.17
CA ALA A 347 24.73 11.20 -1.03
C ALA A 347 25.95 12.03 -1.45
N ALA A 348 26.52 11.75 -2.63
CA ALA A 348 27.68 12.45 -3.16
C ALA A 348 27.41 13.93 -3.49
N GLN A 349 26.14 14.34 -3.64
CA GLN A 349 25.76 15.74 -3.84
C GLN A 349 25.88 16.57 -2.55
N LEU A 350 25.95 15.94 -1.38
CA LEU A 350 26.16 16.66 -0.12
C LEU A 350 27.59 17.25 -0.06
N PRO A 351 27.76 18.45 0.53
CA PRO A 351 29.08 19.01 0.79
C PRO A 351 30.01 18.05 1.53
N ASP A 352 31.29 18.04 1.20
CA ASP A 352 32.27 17.24 1.94
C ASP A 352 32.74 17.99 3.19
N TYR A 353 32.29 17.51 4.35
CA TYR A 353 32.71 17.99 5.66
C TYR A 353 33.72 17.05 6.36
N GLY A 354 34.24 16.04 5.65
CA GLY A 354 35.11 15.01 6.23
C GLY A 354 34.37 13.93 7.02
N TYR A 355 33.06 13.78 6.80
CA TYR A 355 32.21 12.75 7.39
C TYR A 355 31.62 11.85 6.31
N PRO A 356 31.38 10.55 6.57
CA PRO A 356 30.74 9.67 5.60
C PRO A 356 29.36 10.21 5.21
N ARG A 357 29.15 10.39 3.91
CA ARG A 357 27.87 10.82 3.32
C ARG A 357 27.04 9.59 3.00
N VAL A 358 25.78 9.59 3.41
CA VAL A 358 24.87 8.45 3.22
C VAL A 358 23.49 8.96 2.82
N ALA A 359 22.85 8.24 1.90
CA ALA A 359 21.44 8.38 1.60
C ALA A 359 20.73 7.10 2.07
N ARG A 360 19.58 7.25 2.73
CA ARG A 360 18.83 6.15 3.35
C ARG A 360 17.36 6.24 3.00
N ALA A 361 16.78 5.15 2.53
CA ALA A 361 15.35 4.97 2.52
C ALA A 361 14.90 4.60 3.94
N ASN A 362 13.89 5.30 4.44
CA ASN A 362 13.24 4.97 5.72
C ASN A 362 11.71 4.96 5.59
N SER A 363 11.24 5.00 4.35
CA SER A 363 9.84 5.10 3.94
C SER A 363 9.41 3.78 3.33
N VAL A 364 8.21 3.32 3.66
CA VAL A 364 7.56 2.25 2.89
C VAL A 364 7.40 2.71 1.44
N VAL A 365 7.49 1.77 0.50
CA VAL A 365 7.44 2.04 -0.92
C VAL A 365 5.99 2.12 -1.38
N THR A 366 5.66 3.06 -2.26
CA THR A 366 4.35 3.11 -2.92
C THR A 366 4.49 2.83 -4.40
N ILE A 367 3.59 2.02 -4.95
CA ILE A 367 3.67 1.52 -6.32
C ILE A 367 2.48 2.08 -7.10
N ALA A 368 2.77 2.81 -8.18
CA ALA A 368 1.81 3.10 -9.24
C ALA A 368 2.11 2.21 -10.46
N THR A 369 1.21 2.15 -11.42
CA THR A 369 1.36 1.28 -12.61
C THR A 369 2.59 1.63 -13.46
N ASN A 370 3.05 2.88 -13.39
CA ASN A 370 4.17 3.42 -14.16
C ASN A 370 5.42 3.72 -13.32
N TYR A 371 5.28 3.97 -12.01
CA TYR A 371 6.35 4.46 -11.16
C TYR A 371 6.32 3.88 -9.75
N VAL A 372 7.47 3.95 -9.08
CA VAL A 372 7.63 3.68 -7.66
C VAL A 372 7.97 4.98 -6.94
N TYR A 373 7.34 5.22 -5.78
CA TYR A 373 7.55 6.41 -4.95
C TYR A 373 8.05 6.06 -3.55
N PHE A 374 9.05 6.80 -3.07
CA PHE A 374 9.54 6.70 -1.69
C PHE A 374 10.31 7.96 -1.28
N ALA A 375 10.45 8.16 0.02
CA ALA A 375 11.30 9.21 0.57
C ALA A 375 12.71 8.70 0.93
N VAL A 376 13.73 9.50 0.60
CA VAL A 376 15.15 9.25 0.90
C VAL A 376 15.70 10.40 1.74
N SER A 377 16.34 10.08 2.84
CA SER A 377 17.07 11.06 3.64
C SER A 377 18.56 11.00 3.31
N CYS A 378 19.13 12.12 2.86
CA CYS A 378 20.56 12.30 2.66
C CYS A 378 21.17 13.01 3.87
N GLY A 379 22.26 12.48 4.42
CA GLY A 379 22.92 13.03 5.59
C GLY A 379 24.33 12.50 5.81
N TYR A 380 24.79 12.63 7.05
CA TYR A 380 26.13 12.23 7.46
C TYR A 380 26.10 11.24 8.59
N LEU A 381 27.08 10.34 8.63
CA LEU A 381 27.35 9.50 9.79
C LEU A 381 28.25 10.21 10.79
N PHE A 382 27.79 10.29 12.02
CA PHE A 382 28.51 10.90 13.14
C PHE A 382 28.65 9.92 14.29
N THR A 383 29.88 9.60 14.66
CA THR A 383 30.17 8.69 15.77
C THR A 383 30.33 9.46 17.08
N TYR A 384 29.46 9.17 18.04
CA TYR A 384 29.53 9.72 19.39
C TYR A 384 29.44 8.62 20.43
N LYS A 385 30.41 8.58 21.36
CA LYS A 385 30.50 7.55 22.42
C LYS A 385 30.38 6.11 21.88
N ARG A 386 31.04 5.83 20.75
CA ARG A 386 31.04 4.52 20.04
C ARG A 386 29.70 4.10 19.44
N VAL A 387 28.72 5.01 19.38
CA VAL A 387 27.47 4.79 18.65
C VAL A 387 27.50 5.68 17.42
N GLU A 388 27.19 5.12 16.27
CA GLU A 388 27.02 5.84 15.02
C GLU A 388 25.60 6.40 14.93
N TYR A 389 25.48 7.67 14.58
CA TYR A 389 24.22 8.36 14.38
C TYR A 389 24.13 8.88 12.95
N PHE A 390 22.97 8.69 12.33
CA PHE A 390 22.64 9.34 11.07
C PHE A 390 22.09 10.75 11.33
N ILE A 391 22.68 11.75 10.68
CA ILE A 391 22.34 13.16 10.82
C ILE A 391 21.71 13.64 9.49
N PRO A 392 20.38 13.62 9.35
CA PRO A 392 19.69 13.96 8.10
C PRO A 392 19.84 15.45 7.78
N HIS A 393 20.20 15.78 6.54
CA HIS A 393 20.33 17.16 6.07
C HIS A 393 19.34 17.52 4.96
N ARG A 394 18.97 16.55 4.12
CA ARG A 394 17.98 16.72 3.05
C ARG A 394 17.07 15.50 3.01
N THR A 395 15.78 15.70 2.80
CA THR A 395 14.85 14.60 2.53
C THR A 395 14.24 14.82 1.15
N LEU A 396 14.30 13.80 0.31
CA LEU A 396 13.87 13.85 -1.08
C LEU A 396 12.76 12.83 -1.30
N VAL A 397 11.70 13.23 -2.00
CA VAL A 397 10.71 12.29 -2.55
C VAL A 397 11.14 11.97 -3.96
N CYS A 398 11.39 10.68 -4.21
CA CYS A 398 11.89 10.17 -5.48
C CYS A 398 10.77 9.49 -6.26
N THR A 399 10.72 9.78 -7.56
CA THR A 399 10.00 8.98 -8.56
C THR A 399 10.99 8.02 -9.20
N VAL A 400 10.67 6.73 -9.26
CA VAL A 400 11.61 5.69 -9.68
C VAL A 400 11.01 4.81 -10.76
N ASP A 401 11.82 4.45 -11.75
CA ASP A 401 11.47 3.48 -12.78
C ASP A 401 11.29 2.08 -12.13
N PRO A 402 10.11 1.46 -12.25
CA PRO A 402 9.82 0.18 -11.60
C PRO A 402 10.65 -0.98 -12.16
N TYR A 403 11.24 -0.86 -13.35
CA TYR A 403 11.99 -1.91 -14.02
C TYR A 403 13.51 -1.78 -13.82
N THR A 404 14.02 -0.57 -13.65
CA THR A 404 15.48 -0.35 -13.51
C THR A 404 15.91 0.11 -12.12
N GLY A 405 14.98 0.62 -11.29
CA GLY A 405 15.31 1.22 -10.00
C GLY A 405 15.97 2.60 -10.10
N THR A 406 16.01 3.19 -11.31
CA THR A 406 16.62 4.49 -11.58
C THR A 406 15.70 5.63 -11.15
N ILE A 407 16.25 6.65 -10.51
CA ILE A 407 15.51 7.87 -10.16
C ILE A 407 15.21 8.67 -11.44
N ILE A 408 13.93 8.95 -11.66
CA ILE A 408 13.44 9.72 -12.80
C ILE A 408 13.24 11.18 -12.38
N GLY A 409 13.62 12.10 -13.26
CA GLY A 409 13.40 13.52 -13.04
C GLY A 409 14.24 14.07 -11.89
N GLN A 410 13.79 15.19 -11.31
CA GLN A 410 14.42 15.80 -10.15
C GLN A 410 13.62 15.43 -8.89
N PRO A 411 14.23 14.78 -7.89
CA PRO A 411 13.57 14.53 -6.62
C PRO A 411 13.11 15.83 -5.94
N VAL A 412 11.96 15.79 -5.30
CA VAL A 412 11.41 16.95 -4.60
C VAL A 412 11.90 16.97 -3.16
N GLU A 413 12.55 18.05 -2.75
CA GLU A 413 12.98 18.23 -1.37
C GLU A 413 11.80 18.59 -0.47
N VAL A 414 11.59 17.79 0.58
CA VAL A 414 10.54 18.00 1.58
C VAL A 414 11.14 18.49 2.90
N ARG A 415 10.28 19.09 3.71
CA ARG A 415 10.70 19.93 4.85
C ARG A 415 11.25 19.18 6.07
N ASP A 416 11.04 17.87 6.16
CA ASP A 416 11.50 17.02 7.26
C ASP A 416 11.61 15.57 6.78
N VAL A 417 12.01 14.66 7.67
CA VAL A 417 12.12 13.23 7.37
C VAL A 417 10.74 12.55 7.42
N CYS A 418 10.48 11.72 6.43
CA CYS A 418 9.33 10.82 6.33
C CYS A 418 9.74 9.38 6.65
N GLU A 419 8.91 8.68 7.43
CA GLU A 419 9.10 7.26 7.79
C GLU A 419 7.91 6.39 7.32
N CYS A 420 6.97 6.97 6.57
CA CYS A 420 5.71 6.35 6.16
C CYS A 420 5.63 6.25 4.63
N ALA A 421 4.70 5.45 4.11
CA ALA A 421 4.45 5.38 2.67
C ALA A 421 3.98 6.74 2.11
N PRO A 422 4.49 7.21 0.96
CA PRO A 422 3.90 8.32 0.21
C PRO A 422 2.49 7.96 -0.26
N THR A 423 1.47 8.66 0.21
CA THR A 423 0.09 8.37 -0.21
C THR A 423 -0.17 8.99 -1.57
N VAL A 424 -0.35 8.17 -2.62
CA VAL A 424 -0.64 8.64 -3.99
C VAL A 424 -2.15 8.64 -4.24
N THR A 425 -2.66 9.72 -4.82
CA THR A 425 -4.09 9.91 -5.09
C THR A 425 -4.48 9.80 -6.56
N LEU A 426 -5.78 9.57 -6.79
CA LEU A 426 -6.37 9.64 -8.13
C LEU A 426 -6.13 10.99 -8.81
N ASP A 427 -6.11 12.11 -8.09
CA ASP A 427 -5.86 13.43 -8.69
C ASP A 427 -4.36 13.72 -8.95
N GLY A 428 -3.50 12.74 -8.66
CA GLY A 428 -2.05 12.85 -8.81
C GLY A 428 -1.35 13.58 -7.66
N ASP A 429 -2.07 13.91 -6.59
CA ASP A 429 -1.45 14.47 -5.40
C ASP A 429 -0.76 13.35 -4.60
N ILE A 430 0.38 13.67 -3.97
CA ILE A 430 1.14 12.76 -3.11
C ILE A 430 1.30 13.39 -1.72
N TYR A 431 0.84 12.70 -0.68
CA TYR A 431 0.97 13.18 0.69
C TYR A 431 2.15 12.53 1.41
N ILE A 432 2.95 13.37 2.06
CA ILE A 432 4.18 13.02 2.76
C ILE A 432 4.06 13.48 4.22
N PRO A 433 3.66 12.58 5.13
CA PRO A 433 3.64 12.87 6.55
C PRO A 433 5.04 12.96 7.15
N HIS A 434 5.19 13.82 8.16
CA HIS A 434 6.45 14.07 8.86
C HIS A 434 6.25 13.88 10.36
N GLY A 435 6.99 12.95 10.94
CA GLY A 435 6.95 12.65 12.36
C GLY A 435 8.19 11.94 12.88
N SER A 436 9.32 12.07 12.16
CA SER A 436 10.45 11.18 12.33
C SER A 436 11.12 11.23 13.71
N VAL A 437 11.40 10.03 14.22
CA VAL A 437 12.26 9.83 15.40
C VAL A 437 13.71 10.21 15.08
N SER A 438 14.17 9.95 13.85
CA SER A 438 15.57 10.17 13.43
C SER A 438 15.99 11.64 13.48
N SER A 439 15.21 12.55 12.87
CA SER A 439 15.51 14.00 12.89
C SER A 439 15.41 14.56 14.31
N SER A 440 14.48 14.04 15.13
CA SER A 440 14.34 14.40 16.55
C SER A 440 15.52 13.98 17.42
N ILE A 441 16.13 12.81 17.16
CA ILE A 441 17.35 12.37 17.85
C ILE A 441 18.55 13.22 17.38
N ALA A 442 18.71 13.41 16.07
CA ALA A 442 19.80 14.20 15.51
C ALA A 442 19.79 15.65 16.02
N TYR A 443 18.62 16.29 16.12
CA TYR A 443 18.50 17.65 16.64
C TYR A 443 18.95 17.74 18.11
N ARG A 444 18.66 16.73 18.93
CA ARG A 444 19.14 16.68 20.33
C ARG A 444 20.67 16.58 20.41
N LEU A 445 21.30 15.98 19.40
CA LEU A 445 22.76 15.88 19.29
C LEU A 445 23.42 17.19 18.85
N ASN A 446 22.68 18.22 18.41
CA ASN A 446 23.27 19.53 18.04
C ASN A 446 24.20 20.14 19.11
N LYS A 447 23.99 19.79 20.38
CA LYS A 447 24.86 20.19 21.51
C LYS A 447 26.29 19.67 21.41
N VAL A 448 26.48 18.53 20.75
CA VAL A 448 27.76 17.85 20.58
C VAL A 448 28.21 17.77 19.12
N LEU A 449 27.32 18.06 18.17
CA LEU A 449 27.65 18.08 16.75
C LEU A 449 28.57 19.26 16.39
N PRO A 450 29.55 19.03 15.49
CA PRO A 450 30.28 20.09 14.81
C PRO A 450 29.30 21.08 14.15
N PRO A 451 29.63 22.38 14.07
CA PRO A 451 28.74 23.37 13.46
C PRO A 451 28.24 22.99 12.06
N ALA A 452 29.08 22.36 11.24
CA ALA A 452 28.76 21.94 9.88
C ALA A 452 27.70 20.83 9.79
N LEU A 453 27.49 20.05 10.86
CA LEU A 453 26.53 18.95 10.90
C LEU A 453 25.25 19.31 11.67
N ARG A 454 25.13 20.54 12.19
CA ARG A 454 23.96 20.92 12.99
C ARG A 454 22.74 21.07 12.09
N ILE A 455 21.64 20.48 12.52
CA ILE A 455 20.38 20.49 11.77
C ILE A 455 19.38 21.47 12.41
N PRO A 456 18.44 22.04 11.64
CA PRO A 456 17.36 22.83 12.22
C PRO A 456 16.45 21.98 13.12
N LYS A 457 15.59 22.65 13.88
CA LYS A 457 14.54 21.96 14.66
C LYS A 457 13.60 21.23 13.69
N PRO A 458 13.25 19.96 13.95
CA PRO A 458 12.25 19.23 13.16
C PRO A 458 10.94 20.02 13.09
N LEU A 459 10.35 20.04 11.91
CA LEU A 459 9.15 20.80 11.58
C LEU A 459 7.88 19.95 11.69
N GLY A 460 7.97 18.63 11.50
CA GLY A 460 6.80 17.74 11.55
C GLY A 460 5.72 18.10 10.52
N GLY A 461 4.46 17.71 10.79
CA GLY A 461 3.27 17.95 9.98
C GLY A 461 3.24 17.17 8.66
N ILE A 462 2.69 17.74 7.60
CA ILE A 462 2.50 17.05 6.30
C ILE A 462 2.85 17.96 5.13
N THR A 463 3.41 17.39 4.07
CA THR A 463 3.62 18.04 2.77
C THR A 463 2.76 17.36 1.73
N ALA A 464 1.97 18.13 0.99
CA ALA A 464 1.30 17.66 -0.22
C ALA A 464 2.13 18.07 -1.43
N LEU A 465 2.35 17.11 -2.32
CA LEU A 465 2.92 17.31 -3.64
C LEU A 465 1.81 17.19 -4.68
N GLN A 466 1.97 17.84 -5.82
CA GLN A 466 1.10 17.70 -6.98
C GLN A 466 1.91 17.48 -8.25
N SER A 467 1.25 17.00 -9.30
CA SER A 467 1.83 16.96 -10.65
C SER A 467 2.20 18.36 -11.12
N LEU A 468 3.35 18.51 -11.78
CA LEU A 468 3.71 19.75 -12.48
C LEU A 468 2.81 20.04 -13.70
N SER A 469 2.11 19.02 -14.21
CA SER A 469 1.12 19.16 -15.27
C SER A 469 0.05 18.09 -15.11
N SER A 470 -1.19 18.53 -14.89
CA SER A 470 -2.36 17.66 -14.83
C SER A 470 -2.70 17.09 -16.21
N LEU A 471 -2.40 17.83 -17.28
CA LEU A 471 -2.55 17.32 -18.65
C LEU A 471 -1.55 16.19 -18.94
N ALA A 472 -0.29 16.33 -18.53
CA ALA A 472 0.73 15.28 -18.72
C ALA A 472 0.36 14.01 -17.96
N LEU A 473 -0.19 14.14 -16.74
CA LEU A 473 -0.72 13.02 -15.98
C LEU A 473 -1.87 12.33 -16.73
N ALA A 474 -2.83 13.09 -17.26
CA ALA A 474 -3.93 12.56 -18.05
C ALA A 474 -3.42 11.80 -19.30
N GLU A 475 -2.47 12.38 -20.04
CA GLU A 475 -1.87 11.70 -21.19
C GLU A 475 -1.15 10.41 -20.81
N ASN A 476 -0.44 10.38 -19.67
CA ASN A 476 0.27 9.20 -19.19
C ASN A 476 -0.70 8.06 -18.86
N ARG A 477 -1.84 8.36 -18.22
CA ARG A 477 -2.90 7.38 -17.96
C ARG A 477 -3.53 6.85 -19.24
N ILE A 478 -3.83 7.72 -20.20
CA ILE A 478 -4.37 7.29 -21.51
C ILE A 478 -3.38 6.37 -22.23
N LYS A 479 -2.07 6.70 -22.21
CA LYS A 479 -1.01 5.85 -22.78
C LYS A 479 -0.91 4.50 -22.05
N ALA A 480 -1.02 4.51 -20.73
CA ALA A 480 -1.00 3.30 -19.90
C ALA A 480 -2.20 2.39 -20.20
N GLY A 481 -3.42 2.94 -20.19
CA GLY A 481 -4.65 2.21 -20.54
C GLY A 481 -4.58 1.61 -21.95
N LYS A 482 -4.14 2.41 -22.94
CA LYS A 482 -3.94 1.93 -24.31
C LYS A 482 -2.97 0.74 -24.39
N LYS A 483 -1.86 0.78 -23.64
CA LYS A 483 -0.92 -0.34 -23.57
C LYS A 483 -1.60 -1.60 -23.02
N LYS A 484 -2.51 -1.47 -22.05
CA LYS A 484 -3.28 -2.59 -21.49
C LYS A 484 -4.31 -3.16 -22.48
N GLY A 485 -5.00 -2.31 -23.24
CA GLY A 485 -5.84 -2.77 -24.36
C GLY A 485 -5.03 -3.57 -25.41
N GLN A 486 -3.80 -3.14 -25.71
CA GLN A 486 -2.91 -3.86 -26.64
C GLN A 486 -2.40 -5.19 -26.08
N GLU A 487 -2.07 -5.25 -24.78
CA GLU A 487 -1.76 -6.49 -24.08
C GLU A 487 -2.94 -7.47 -24.16
N ALA A 488 -4.17 -6.98 -23.93
CA ALA A 488 -5.39 -7.79 -24.06
C ALA A 488 -5.56 -8.39 -25.46
N LEU A 489 -5.32 -7.61 -26.53
CA LEU A 489 -5.32 -8.10 -27.91
C LEU A 489 -4.28 -9.21 -28.14
N SER A 490 -3.10 -9.07 -27.54
CA SER A 490 -2.07 -10.10 -27.60
C SER A 490 -2.50 -11.39 -26.92
N PHE A 491 -3.08 -11.31 -25.71
CA PHE A 491 -3.58 -12.46 -24.96
C PHE A 491 -4.76 -13.16 -25.65
N MET A 492 -5.69 -12.38 -26.23
CA MET A 492 -6.74 -12.91 -27.09
C MET A 492 -6.16 -13.71 -28.28
N GLY A 493 -5.09 -13.21 -28.90
CA GLY A 493 -4.40 -13.87 -30.00
C GLY A 493 -3.74 -15.21 -29.63
N THR A 494 -3.36 -15.39 -28.37
CA THR A 494 -2.80 -16.65 -27.84
C THR A 494 -3.85 -17.56 -27.20
N GLY A 495 -5.11 -17.11 -27.12
CA GLY A 495 -6.21 -17.84 -26.50
C GLY A 495 -6.23 -17.76 -24.97
N ASN A 496 -5.45 -16.86 -24.37
CA ASN A 496 -5.39 -16.66 -22.93
C ASN A 496 -6.46 -15.63 -22.51
N ILE A 497 -7.67 -16.11 -22.24
CA ILE A 497 -8.85 -15.26 -22.02
C ILE A 497 -8.77 -14.51 -20.69
N ASP A 498 -8.31 -15.17 -19.64
CA ASP A 498 -8.30 -14.61 -18.29
C ASP A 498 -7.31 -13.44 -18.18
N ASP A 499 -6.12 -13.58 -18.79
CA ASP A 499 -5.16 -12.50 -18.88
C ASP A 499 -5.64 -11.35 -19.78
N ALA A 500 -6.42 -11.66 -20.83
CA ALA A 500 -7.05 -10.64 -21.67
C ALA A 500 -8.10 -9.84 -20.90
N ILE A 501 -8.96 -10.50 -20.12
CA ILE A 501 -9.95 -9.85 -19.25
C ILE A 501 -9.25 -8.99 -18.20
N THR A 502 -8.24 -9.54 -17.51
CA THR A 502 -7.44 -8.81 -16.51
C THR A 502 -6.78 -7.57 -17.11
N SER A 503 -6.28 -7.66 -18.35
CA SER A 503 -5.68 -6.52 -19.05
C SER A 503 -6.74 -5.47 -19.43
N ILE A 504 -7.94 -5.87 -19.82
CA ILE A 504 -9.05 -4.94 -20.08
C ILE A 504 -9.50 -4.23 -18.79
N ASP A 505 -9.58 -4.94 -17.67
CA ASP A 505 -9.92 -4.34 -16.38
C ASP A 505 -8.90 -3.23 -16.00
N ARG A 506 -7.61 -3.49 -16.22
CA ARG A 506 -6.56 -2.48 -16.00
C ARG A 506 -6.63 -1.30 -16.97
N GLU A 507 -7.08 -1.53 -18.21
CA GLU A 507 -7.37 -0.42 -19.14
C GLU A 507 -8.49 0.45 -18.58
N VAL A 508 -9.57 -0.15 -18.08
CA VAL A 508 -10.70 0.57 -17.50
C VAL A 508 -10.27 1.40 -16.28
N GLU A 509 -9.50 0.82 -15.35
CA GLU A 509 -9.00 1.53 -14.15
C GLU A 509 -8.20 2.80 -14.50
N GLU A 510 -7.31 2.72 -15.49
CA GLU A 510 -6.52 3.87 -15.96
C GLU A 510 -7.40 4.97 -16.59
N LEU A 511 -8.40 4.56 -17.37
CA LEU A 511 -9.30 5.48 -18.05
C LEU A 511 -10.26 6.17 -17.07
N GLU A 512 -10.80 5.45 -16.09
CA GLU A 512 -11.61 6.04 -15.01
C GLU A 512 -10.80 7.08 -14.23
N ALA A 513 -9.55 6.75 -13.88
CA ALA A 513 -8.64 7.68 -13.23
C ALA A 513 -8.32 8.92 -14.09
N THR A 514 -8.43 8.83 -15.41
CA THR A 514 -8.11 9.95 -16.32
C THR A 514 -9.07 11.14 -16.18
N HIS A 515 -10.34 10.90 -15.82
CA HIS A 515 -11.36 11.96 -15.71
C HIS A 515 -10.94 13.07 -14.73
N SER A 516 -10.43 12.68 -13.55
CA SER A 516 -9.92 13.61 -12.55
C SER A 516 -8.81 14.50 -13.09
N ALA A 517 -7.82 13.91 -13.78
CA ALA A 517 -6.67 14.63 -14.31
C ALA A 517 -7.08 15.61 -15.43
N ILE A 518 -8.02 15.24 -16.29
CA ILE A 518 -8.55 16.14 -17.32
C ILE A 518 -9.30 17.30 -16.68
N LYS A 519 -10.15 17.04 -15.69
CA LYS A 519 -10.87 18.09 -14.97
C LYS A 519 -9.88 19.08 -14.34
N LYS A 520 -8.86 18.57 -13.64
CA LYS A 520 -7.83 19.39 -13.01
C LYS A 520 -7.02 20.19 -14.04
N SER A 521 -6.75 19.64 -15.23
CA SER A 521 -6.06 20.38 -16.30
C SER A 521 -6.84 21.61 -16.81
N VAL A 522 -8.18 21.62 -16.68
CA VAL A 522 -8.99 22.83 -16.95
C VAL A 522 -8.86 23.85 -15.83
N GLU A 523 -8.88 23.38 -14.58
CA GLU A 523 -8.71 24.22 -13.38
C GLU A 523 -7.32 24.89 -13.36
N ASP A 524 -6.30 24.16 -13.78
CA ASP A 524 -4.91 24.63 -13.94
C ASP A 524 -4.73 25.52 -15.19
N GLY A 525 -5.74 25.61 -16.06
CA GLY A 525 -5.71 26.40 -17.28
C GLY A 525 -4.82 25.84 -18.39
N GLU A 526 -4.48 24.55 -18.34
CA GLU A 526 -3.67 23.86 -19.36
C GLU A 526 -4.48 23.60 -20.64
N ILE A 527 -5.79 23.39 -20.52
CA ILE A 527 -6.72 23.24 -21.65
C ILE A 527 -8.04 23.97 -21.40
N ASP A 528 -8.76 24.30 -22.48
CA ASP A 528 -10.11 24.87 -22.38
C ASP A 528 -11.18 23.81 -22.10
N SER A 529 -12.33 24.25 -21.55
CA SER A 529 -13.43 23.36 -21.17
C SER A 529 -14.00 22.57 -22.35
N LYS A 530 -14.03 23.14 -23.56
CA LYS A 530 -14.57 22.46 -24.74
C LYS A 530 -13.66 21.31 -25.19
N THR A 531 -12.35 21.51 -25.12
CA THR A 531 -11.36 20.46 -25.37
C THR A 531 -11.50 19.35 -24.33
N ALA A 532 -11.65 19.72 -23.05
CA ALA A 532 -11.86 18.75 -21.98
C ALA A 532 -13.15 17.94 -22.15
N ASP A 533 -14.29 18.60 -22.43
CA ASP A 533 -15.58 17.94 -22.65
C ASP A 533 -15.51 16.93 -23.81
N GLN A 534 -14.82 17.30 -24.91
CA GLN A 534 -14.63 16.42 -26.05
C GLN A 534 -13.74 15.22 -25.70
N ALA A 535 -12.65 15.45 -24.96
CA ALA A 535 -11.76 14.38 -24.51
C ALA A 535 -12.47 13.41 -23.56
N GLN A 536 -13.23 13.91 -22.59
CA GLN A 536 -14.03 13.10 -21.67
C GLN A 536 -15.05 12.25 -22.42
N GLY A 537 -15.78 12.82 -23.39
CA GLY A 537 -16.75 12.05 -24.18
C GLY A 537 -16.11 10.92 -25.01
N ASP A 538 -14.92 11.13 -25.57
CA ASP A 538 -14.21 10.05 -26.27
C ASP A 538 -13.61 9.01 -25.31
N ILE A 539 -13.27 9.39 -24.07
CA ILE A 539 -12.85 8.45 -23.01
C ILE A 539 -14.04 7.62 -22.54
N ASP A 540 -15.21 8.23 -22.32
CA ASP A 540 -16.45 7.53 -21.97
C ASP A 540 -16.82 6.48 -23.04
N ASP A 541 -16.68 6.84 -24.32
CA ASP A 541 -16.86 5.92 -25.43
C ASP A 541 -15.86 4.75 -25.38
N ALA A 542 -14.59 5.02 -25.04
CA ALA A 542 -13.56 3.99 -24.90
C ALA A 542 -13.84 3.06 -23.71
N LEU A 543 -14.22 3.61 -22.55
CA LEU A 543 -14.63 2.86 -21.36
C LEU A 543 -15.80 1.93 -21.66
N PHE A 544 -16.81 2.42 -22.37
CA PHE A 544 -17.94 1.62 -22.81
C PHE A 544 -17.50 0.45 -23.70
N LEU A 545 -16.62 0.72 -24.68
CA LEU A 545 -16.09 -0.29 -25.59
C LEU A 545 -15.24 -1.34 -24.88
N SER A 546 -14.35 -0.96 -23.95
CA SER A 546 -13.55 -1.89 -23.16
C SER A 546 -14.43 -2.74 -22.24
N SER A 547 -15.44 -2.13 -21.61
CA SER A 547 -16.43 -2.87 -20.81
C SER A 547 -17.24 -3.88 -21.62
N ASP A 548 -17.64 -3.52 -22.84
CA ASP A 548 -18.31 -4.46 -23.75
C ASP A 548 -17.37 -5.57 -24.24
N ALA A 549 -16.09 -5.26 -24.46
CA ALA A 549 -15.08 -6.27 -24.80
C ALA A 549 -15.01 -7.36 -23.73
N LYS A 550 -14.98 -6.97 -22.45
CA LYS A 550 -15.02 -7.92 -21.32
C LYS A 550 -16.26 -8.81 -21.37
N LYS A 551 -17.45 -8.23 -21.55
CA LYS A 551 -18.71 -9.01 -21.66
C LYS A 551 -18.66 -9.99 -22.84
N PHE A 552 -18.10 -9.58 -23.97
CA PHE A 552 -17.95 -10.46 -25.13
C PHE A 552 -16.98 -11.61 -24.85
N LEU A 553 -15.85 -11.37 -24.18
CA LEU A 553 -14.92 -12.42 -23.76
C LEU A 553 -15.57 -13.42 -22.81
N SER A 554 -16.28 -12.94 -21.78
CA SER A 554 -17.02 -13.80 -20.85
C SER A 554 -18.11 -14.62 -21.54
N ALA A 555 -18.67 -14.13 -22.65
CA ALA A 555 -19.63 -14.84 -23.49
C ALA A 555 -18.99 -15.75 -24.58
N GLY A 556 -17.64 -15.84 -24.62
CA GLY A 556 -16.90 -16.61 -25.62
C GLY A 556 -16.90 -15.98 -27.02
N ASN A 557 -17.29 -14.71 -27.17
CA ASN A 557 -17.35 -13.99 -28.43
C ASN A 557 -16.06 -13.20 -28.71
N MET A 558 -15.00 -13.92 -29.04
CA MET A 558 -13.67 -13.36 -29.29
C MET A 558 -13.64 -12.27 -30.37
N LYS A 559 -14.44 -12.44 -31.43
CA LYS A 559 -14.40 -11.54 -32.59
C LYS A 559 -14.93 -10.15 -32.25
N ASP A 560 -16.02 -10.09 -31.49
CA ASP A 560 -16.60 -8.80 -31.09
C ASP A 560 -15.78 -8.16 -29.96
N ALA A 561 -15.17 -8.96 -29.08
CA ALA A 561 -14.20 -8.47 -28.10
C ALA A 561 -13.00 -7.78 -28.77
N ASP A 562 -12.31 -8.47 -29.69
CA ASP A 562 -11.18 -7.93 -30.46
C ASP A 562 -11.54 -6.62 -31.18
N LYS A 563 -12.72 -6.59 -31.82
CA LYS A 563 -13.22 -5.39 -32.51
C LYS A 563 -13.46 -4.25 -31.53
N SER A 564 -14.01 -4.55 -30.35
CA SER A 564 -14.34 -3.54 -29.34
C SER A 564 -13.07 -2.90 -28.76
N VAL A 565 -12.07 -3.69 -28.37
CA VAL A 565 -10.77 -3.18 -27.89
C VAL A 565 -10.06 -2.34 -28.96
N LYS A 566 -10.06 -2.77 -30.22
CA LYS A 566 -9.49 -1.96 -31.33
C LYS A 566 -10.21 -0.64 -31.57
N ASN A 567 -11.50 -0.55 -31.25
CA ASN A 567 -12.24 0.70 -31.37
C ASN A 567 -11.97 1.62 -30.17
N ALA A 568 -11.81 1.06 -28.97
CA ALA A 568 -11.36 1.80 -27.79
C ALA A 568 -9.97 2.41 -28.05
N ASP A 569 -9.02 1.61 -28.53
CA ASP A 569 -7.65 2.06 -28.87
C ASP A 569 -7.66 3.27 -29.83
N LYS A 570 -8.51 3.25 -30.87
CA LYS A 570 -8.68 4.38 -31.81
C LYS A 570 -9.27 5.62 -31.16
N LYS A 571 -10.19 5.46 -30.19
CA LYS A 571 -10.75 6.58 -29.43
C LYS A 571 -9.67 7.23 -28.59
N LEU A 572 -8.87 6.43 -27.88
CA LEU A 572 -7.74 6.92 -27.09
C LEU A 572 -6.67 7.61 -27.94
N GLU A 573 -6.38 7.10 -29.14
CA GLU A 573 -5.50 7.78 -30.10
C GLU A 573 -6.01 9.17 -30.51
N LYS A 574 -7.31 9.29 -30.73
CA LYS A 574 -7.95 10.57 -31.05
C LYS A 574 -7.81 11.54 -29.87
N VAL A 575 -8.08 11.08 -28.65
CA VAL A 575 -7.94 11.89 -27.43
C VAL A 575 -6.51 12.43 -27.30
N LEU A 576 -5.49 11.56 -27.36
CA LEU A 576 -4.09 11.98 -27.27
C LEU A 576 -3.73 13.01 -28.35
N LYS A 577 -4.24 12.85 -29.57
CA LYS A 577 -4.01 13.79 -30.66
C LYS A 577 -4.68 15.15 -30.40
N ASP A 578 -5.87 15.15 -29.83
CA ASP A 578 -6.61 16.38 -29.59
C ASP A 578 -6.07 17.15 -28.37
N LEU A 579 -5.69 16.46 -27.29
CA LEU A 579 -4.94 17.04 -26.17
C LEU A 579 -3.60 17.62 -26.63
N GLY A 580 -2.86 16.90 -27.45
CA GLY A 580 -1.57 17.36 -27.98
C GLY A 580 -1.65 18.55 -28.95
N LYS A 581 -2.84 18.89 -29.48
CA LYS A 581 -3.05 20.14 -30.26
C LYS A 581 -3.44 21.32 -29.37
N ALA A 582 -4.00 21.05 -28.20
CA ALA A 582 -4.44 22.08 -27.26
C ALA A 582 -3.27 22.64 -26.45
N LYS A 583 -2.27 21.79 -26.18
CA LYS A 583 -0.93 22.17 -25.70
C LYS A 583 -0.16 22.99 -26.73
#